data_AF-A0AAJ2H1H5-F1
#
_entry.id   AF-A0AAJ2H1H5-F1
#
_cell.length_a   1.000
_cell.length_b   1.000
_cell.length_c   1.000
_cell.angle_alpha   90.00
_cell.angle_beta   90.00
_cell.angle_gamma   90.00
#
_symmetry.space_group_name_H-M   'P 1'
#
loop_
_entity.id
_entity.type
_entity.pdbx_description
1 polymer ?
#
loop_
_entity_poly.entity_id
_entity_poly.type
_entity_poly.pdbx_seq_one_letter_code
_entity_poly.pdbx_strand_id
1 'polypeptide(L)'
;MGIRNTKNNYGAIAKWLHWSTAILFLGAYMSVYFRHWFTEDHTPLNWTALQLHLSFGVTIGVVVILHIIWLITNRQPELEPGKPLEHLAAHVG
;
A
#
# COMPACT_ATOMS: atom_id res chain seq x y z
N MET A 1 10.97 15.16 -11.53
CA MET A 1 10.63 14.78 -10.13
C MET A 1 11.87 14.16 -9.50
N GLY A 2 12.25 14.56 -8.28
CA GLY A 2 13.43 13.97 -7.62
C GLY A 2 13.20 12.50 -7.23
N ILE A 3 14.25 11.68 -7.26
CA ILE A 3 14.17 10.27 -6.85
C ILE A 3 13.87 10.17 -5.34
N ARG A 4 14.54 11.01 -4.54
CA ARG A 4 14.40 11.12 -3.08
C ARG A 4 13.45 12.25 -2.68
N ASN A 5 12.99 12.20 -1.44
CA ASN A 5 12.15 13.23 -0.84
C ASN A 5 12.94 14.56 -0.74
N THR A 6 12.20 15.66 -0.81
CA THR A 6 12.70 17.00 -0.53
C THR A 6 11.98 17.56 0.70
N LYS A 7 12.39 18.75 1.16
CA LYS A 7 11.74 19.46 2.27
C LYS A 7 10.22 19.59 2.08
N ASN A 8 9.78 19.76 0.83
CA ASN A 8 8.39 20.12 0.54
C ASN A 8 7.63 19.00 -0.20
N ASN A 9 8.30 17.93 -0.66
CA ASN A 9 7.67 16.95 -1.55
C ASN A 9 8.23 15.54 -1.37
N TYR A 10 7.34 14.54 -1.49
CA TYR A 10 7.74 13.14 -1.63
C TYR A 10 8.45 12.90 -2.97
N GLY A 11 9.51 12.09 -2.93
CA GLY A 11 10.26 11.64 -4.09
C GLY A 11 9.48 10.62 -4.91
N ALA A 12 9.99 10.33 -6.11
CA ALA A 12 9.37 9.38 -7.02
C ALA A 12 9.23 7.97 -6.40
N ILE A 13 10.23 7.51 -5.63
CA ILE A 13 10.20 6.18 -5.00
C ILE A 13 9.09 6.09 -3.94
N ALA A 14 8.94 7.11 -3.08
CA ALA A 14 7.87 7.13 -2.08
C ALA A 14 6.48 7.06 -2.72
N LYS A 15 6.25 7.86 -3.77
CA LYS A 15 4.97 7.84 -4.49
C LYS A 15 4.73 6.49 -5.18
N TRP A 16 5.76 5.91 -5.81
CA TRP A 16 5.66 4.60 -6.44
C TRP A 16 5.30 3.50 -5.44
N LEU A 17 5.98 3.43 -4.30
CA LEU A 17 5.68 2.44 -3.26
C LEU A 17 4.25 2.60 -2.72
N HIS A 18 3.80 3.85 -2.49
CA HIS A 18 2.43 4.13 -2.05
C HIS A 18 1.39 3.66 -3.08
N TRP A 19 1.49 4.12 -4.33
CA TRP A 19 0.52 3.76 -5.37
C TRP A 19 0.58 2.27 -5.74
N SER A 20 1.74 1.64 -5.67
CA SER A 20 1.87 0.19 -5.86
C SER A 20 1.11 -0.56 -4.77
N THR A 21 1.25 -0.13 -3.51
CA THR A 21 0.47 -0.69 -2.40
C THR A 21 -1.03 -0.55 -2.64
N ALA A 22 -1.50 0.62 -3.07
CA ALA A 22 -2.91 0.86 -3.37
C ALA A 22 -3.45 -0.06 -4.48
N ILE A 23 -2.71 -0.22 -5.58
CA ILE A 23 -3.09 -1.10 -6.70
C ILE A 23 -3.11 -2.57 -6.26
N LEU A 24 -2.09 -3.01 -5.52
CA LEU A 24 -2.02 -4.38 -5.01
C LEU A 24 -3.17 -4.66 -4.05
N PHE A 25 -3.49 -3.71 -3.17
CA PHE A 25 -4.61 -3.83 -2.25
C PHE A 25 -5.95 -3.93 -2.99
N LEU A 26 -6.15 -3.11 -4.04
CA LEU A 26 -7.31 -3.22 -4.91
C LEU A 26 -7.39 -4.61 -5.58
N GLY A 27 -6.27 -5.15 -6.07
CA GLY A 27 -6.22 -6.51 -6.63
C GLY A 27 -6.55 -7.60 -5.61
N ALA A 28 -6.03 -7.49 -4.38
CA ALA A 28 -6.36 -8.39 -3.27
C ALA A 28 -7.85 -8.33 -2.92
N TYR A 29 -8.43 -7.14 -2.89
CA TYR A 29 -9.85 -6.93 -2.64
C TYR A 29 -10.70 -7.52 -3.78
N MET A 30 -10.40 -7.19 -5.03
CA MET A 30 -11.12 -7.72 -6.19
C MET A 30 -11.08 -9.24 -6.24
N SER A 31 -9.93 -9.88 -5.98
CA SER A 31 -9.79 -11.34 -6.03
C SER A 31 -10.59 -12.07 -4.94
N VAL A 32 -10.65 -11.55 -3.71
CA VAL A 32 -11.44 -12.20 -2.64
C VAL A 32 -12.94 -12.05 -2.87
N TYR A 33 -13.41 -10.88 -3.32
CA TYR A 33 -14.84 -10.69 -3.62
C TYR A 33 -15.25 -11.39 -4.92
N PHE A 34 -14.33 -11.48 -5.89
CA PHE A 34 -14.54 -12.32 -7.07
C PHE A 34 -14.73 -13.79 -6.65
N ARG A 35 -13.86 -14.31 -5.78
CA ARG A 35 -14.01 -15.65 -5.20
C ARG A 35 -15.39 -15.81 -4.54
N HIS A 36 -15.78 -14.86 -3.69
CA HIS A 36 -16.98 -14.97 -2.87
C HIS A 36 -18.29 -14.89 -3.66
N TRP A 37 -18.37 -14.03 -4.68
CA TRP A 37 -19.64 -13.78 -5.40
C TRP A 37 -19.75 -14.47 -6.75
N PHE A 38 -18.63 -14.82 -7.39
CA PHE A 38 -18.62 -15.27 -8.79
C PHE A 38 -17.99 -16.65 -9.00
N THR A 39 -17.63 -17.35 -7.92
CA THR A 39 -17.07 -18.71 -8.01
C THR A 39 -17.74 -19.66 -7.03
N GLU A 40 -17.80 -20.93 -7.39
CA GLU A 40 -18.29 -22.00 -6.52
C GLU A 40 -17.14 -22.63 -5.74
N ASP A 41 -17.39 -23.02 -4.49
CA ASP A 41 -16.38 -23.68 -3.67
C ASP A 41 -15.89 -24.99 -4.30
N HIS A 42 -14.62 -25.33 -4.02
CA HIS A 42 -13.93 -26.50 -4.56
C HIS A 42 -13.73 -26.52 -6.08
N THR A 43 -14.05 -25.46 -6.81
CA THR A 43 -13.72 -25.32 -8.23
C THR A 43 -12.28 -24.82 -8.44
N PRO A 44 -11.61 -25.18 -9.56
CA PRO A 44 -10.28 -24.65 -9.88
C PRO A 44 -10.25 -23.11 -9.91
N LEU A 45 -11.31 -22.47 -10.42
CA LEU A 45 -11.40 -21.01 -10.50
C LEU A 45 -11.44 -20.35 -9.11
N ASN A 46 -12.19 -20.92 -8.16
CA ASN A 46 -12.24 -20.47 -6.77
C ASN A 46 -10.86 -20.57 -6.10
N TRP A 47 -10.14 -21.67 -6.35
CA TRP A 47 -8.76 -21.86 -5.88
C TRP A 47 -7.79 -20.85 -6.49
N THR A 48 -7.89 -20.58 -7.80
CA THR A 48 -7.08 -19.54 -8.45
C THR A 48 -7.35 -18.16 -7.85
N ALA A 49 -8.62 -17.81 -7.61
CA ALA A 49 -8.97 -16.54 -6.99
C ALA A 49 -8.39 -16.41 -5.56
N LEU A 50 -8.40 -17.49 -4.78
CA LEU A 50 -7.73 -17.54 -3.47
C LEU A 50 -6.21 -17.36 -3.58
N GLN A 51 -5.57 -18.05 -4.53
CA GLN A 51 -4.12 -17.93 -4.76
C GLN A 51 -3.72 -16.52 -5.20
N LEU A 52 -4.53 -15.87 -6.04
CA LEU A 52 -4.34 -14.47 -6.42
C LEU A 52 -4.42 -13.55 -5.20
N HIS A 53 -5.45 -13.71 -4.35
CA HIS A 53 -5.58 -12.93 -3.13
C HIS A 53 -4.36 -13.07 -2.21
N LEU A 54 -3.91 -14.31 -1.97
CA LEU A 54 -2.72 -14.58 -1.15
C LEU A 54 -1.45 -13.99 -1.78
N SER A 55 -1.29 -14.10 -3.11
CA SER A 55 -0.13 -13.56 -3.83
C SER A 55 -0.07 -12.03 -3.73
N PHE A 56 -1.22 -11.35 -3.90
CA PHE A 56 -1.31 -9.91 -3.67
C PHE A 56 -0.98 -9.58 -2.21
N GLY A 57 -1.54 -10.30 -1.24
CA GLY A 57 -1.29 -10.10 0.19
C GLY A 57 0.19 -10.20 0.57
N VAL A 58 0.88 -11.26 0.10
CA VAL A 58 2.33 -11.42 0.33
C VAL A 58 3.12 -10.30 -0.33
N THR A 59 2.76 -9.92 -1.56
CA THR A 59 3.42 -8.81 -2.27
C THR A 59 3.23 -7.49 -1.55
N ILE A 60 2.03 -7.20 -1.04
CA ILE A 60 1.76 -6.02 -0.19
C ILE A 60 2.67 -6.04 1.03
N GLY A 61 2.80 -7.18 1.72
CA GLY A 61 3.70 -7.31 2.87
C GLY A 61 5.13 -6.91 2.55
N VAL A 62 5.68 -7.39 1.42
CA VAL A 62 7.02 -7.01 0.96
C VAL A 62 7.12 -5.53 0.63
N VAL A 63 6.15 -4.97 -0.12
CA VAL A 63 6.15 -3.55 -0.50
C VAL A 63 6.04 -2.65 0.73
N VAL A 64 5.24 -3.02 1.73
CA VAL A 64 5.11 -2.29 3.00
C VAL A 64 6.42 -2.30 3.78
N ILE A 65 7.13 -3.44 3.85
CA ILE A 65 8.45 -3.49 4.47
C ILE A 65 9.43 -2.54 3.75
N LEU A 66 9.46 -2.57 2.41
CA LEU A 66 10.27 -1.65 1.62
C LEU A 66 9.87 -0.19 1.85
N HIS A 67 8.58 0.09 2.00
CA HIS A 67 8.06 1.41 2.31
C HIS A 67 8.50 1.90 3.70
N ILE A 68 8.46 1.05 4.72
CA ILE A 68 8.93 1.37 6.07
C ILE A 68 10.45 1.64 6.05
N ILE A 69 11.23 0.79 5.36
CA ILE A 69 12.68 1.00 5.19
C ILE A 69 12.95 2.34 4.49
N TRP A 70 12.18 2.66 3.45
CA TRP A 70 12.29 3.95 2.75
C TRP A 70 11.93 5.12 3.67
N LEU A 71 10.91 4.96 4.50
CA LEU A 71 10.46 5.99 5.44
C LEU A 71 11.52 6.35 6.47
N ILE A 72 12.21 5.33 7.04
CA ILE A 72 13.23 5.54 8.07
C ILE A 72 14.57 6.00 7.50
N THR A 73 14.88 5.69 6.23
CA THR A 73 16.15 6.04 5.58
C THR A 73 16.11 7.36 4.82
N ASN A 74 14.93 7.96 4.66
CA ASN A 74 14.74 9.18 3.88
C ASN A 74 14.16 10.32 4.71
N ARG A 75 14.46 11.55 4.32
CA ARG A 75 13.89 12.74 4.97
C ARG A 75 12.38 12.76 4.73
N GLN A 76 11.59 12.97 5.79
CA GLN A 76 10.18 13.29 5.62
C GLN A 76 10.00 14.77 5.26
N PRO A 77 9.07 15.09 4.34
CA PRO A 77 8.67 16.48 4.10
C PRO A 77 8.23 17.14 5.40
N GLU A 78 8.46 18.44 5.54
CA GLU A 78 7.98 19.20 6.70
C GLU A 78 6.46 19.24 6.71
N LEU A 79 5.89 19.16 7.92
CA LEU A 79 4.46 19.26 8.11
C LEU A 79 4.03 20.69 7.82
N GLU A 80 2.88 20.83 7.16
CA GLU A 80 2.24 22.14 6.96
C GLU A 80 1.89 22.77 8.33
N PRO A 81 1.83 24.11 8.45
CA PRO A 81 1.48 24.75 9.70
C PRO A 81 0.12 24.25 10.23
N GLY A 82 0.12 23.63 11.41
CA GLY A 82 -1.08 23.05 12.01
C GLY A 82 -1.01 22.98 13.54
N LYS A 83 -2.15 22.71 14.17
CA LYS A 83 -2.22 22.47 15.62
C LYS A 83 -1.58 21.11 15.94
N PRO A 84 -0.95 20.94 17.12
CA PRO A 84 -0.38 19.66 17.52
C PRO A 84 -1.37 18.48 17.46
N LEU A 85 -2.65 18.73 17.72
CA LEU A 85 -3.72 17.72 17.62
C LEU A 85 -3.97 17.26 16.18
N GLU A 86 -3.85 18.15 15.19
CA GLU A 86 -4.03 17.81 13.76
C GLU A 86 -2.89 16.92 13.29
N HIS A 87 -1.65 17.24 13.69
CA HIS A 87 -0.49 16.41 13.39
C HIS A 87 -0.52 15.05 14.08
N LEU A 88 -1.01 14.99 15.32
CA LEU A 88 -1.18 13.73 16.04
C LEU A 88 -2.24 12.85 15.38
N ALA A 89 -3.40 13.41 15.05
CA ALA A 89 -4.47 12.68 14.37
C ALA A 89 -3.99 12.08 13.03
N ALA A 90 -3.21 12.84 12.25
CA ALA A 90 -2.65 12.38 10.98
C ALA A 90 -1.55 11.31 11.12
N HIS A 91 -0.87 11.23 12.27
CA HIS A 91 0.13 10.19 12.52
C HIS A 91 -0.46 8.89 13.07
N VAL A 92 -1.62 8.97 13.75
CA VAL A 92 -2.24 7.84 14.43
C VAL A 92 -3.30 7.15 13.56
N GLY A 93 -4.00 7.90 12.70
CA GLY A 93 -4.96 7.35 11.73
C GLY A 93 -4.27 6.72 10.52
#